data_AF-A0A8C3Q639-F1
#
_entry.id   AF-A0A8C3Q639-F1
#
_cell.length_a   1.000
_cell.length_b   1.000
_cell.length_c   1.000
_cell.angle_alpha   90.00
_cell.angle_beta   90.00
_cell.angle_gamma   90.00
#
_symmetry.space_group_name_H-M   'P 1'
#
loop_
_entity.id
_entity.type
_entity.pdbx_description
1 polymer ?
#
loop_
_entity_poly.entity_id
_entity_poly.type
_entity_poly.pdbx_seq_one_letter_code
_entity_poly.pdbx_strand_id
1 'polypeptide(L)'
;MIIMQYLFMLMVCLCPSEPPYFITPLEPVQVTVGDSASLQCQVAGTPEMIVSWYKGDTKLRGTATVKMHFRNQIATLVFSQVDSSDSGEYICKVENSVGEASSSSLLTVQARGACLLEDFTVQSLFSYRA
;
A
#
# COMPACT_ATOMS: atom_id res chain seq x y z
N MET A 1 21.18 48.87 -11.93
CA MET A 1 20.02 48.29 -11.20
C MET A 1 19.36 47.13 -11.95
N ILE A 2 19.42 47.08 -13.28
CA ILE A 2 18.79 46.01 -14.09
C ILE A 2 19.51 44.65 -13.95
N ILE A 3 20.84 44.64 -13.80
CA ILE A 3 21.66 43.42 -13.71
C ILE A 3 21.40 42.61 -12.41
N MET A 4 21.03 43.29 -11.31
CA MET A 4 20.70 42.64 -10.03
C MET A 4 19.32 41.99 -10.03
N GLN A 5 18.39 42.45 -10.87
CA GLN A 5 17.07 41.82 -11.05
C GLN A 5 17.16 40.53 -11.88
N TYR A 6 18.04 40.48 -12.90
CA TYR A 6 18.27 39.24 -13.66
C TYR A 6 19.04 38.18 -12.86
N LEU A 7 19.97 38.58 -11.99
CA LEU A 7 20.70 37.66 -11.12
C LEU A 7 19.82 37.08 -10.01
N PHE A 8 18.84 37.86 -9.52
CA PHE A 8 17.82 37.38 -8.56
C PHE A 8 16.73 36.52 -9.25
N MET A 9 16.45 36.75 -10.54
CA MET A 9 15.57 35.88 -11.35
C MET A 9 16.23 34.56 -11.78
N LEU A 10 17.56 34.51 -11.86
CA LEU A 10 18.32 33.29 -12.21
C LEU A 10 18.57 32.39 -11.00
N MET A 11 18.34 32.87 -9.78
CA MET A 11 18.29 32.05 -8.58
C MET A 11 16.89 31.41 -8.45
N VAL A 12 16.43 30.78 -9.53
CA VAL A 12 15.37 29.77 -9.44
C VAL A 12 15.84 28.77 -8.40
N CYS A 13 15.03 28.49 -7.38
CA CYS A 13 15.42 27.62 -6.27
C CYS A 13 15.92 26.28 -6.83
N LEU A 14 17.25 26.14 -6.92
CA LEU A 14 17.91 24.85 -7.13
C LEU A 14 17.86 24.10 -5.80
N CYS A 15 16.67 23.95 -5.23
CA CYS A 15 16.46 23.03 -4.16
C CYS A 15 16.52 21.64 -4.82
N PRO A 16 17.50 20.78 -4.47
CA PRO A 16 17.67 19.49 -5.12
C PRO A 16 16.37 18.69 -4.96
N SER A 17 15.73 18.44 -6.09
CA SER A 17 14.46 17.72 -6.15
C SER A 17 14.78 16.24 -6.34
N GLU A 18 14.38 15.42 -5.37
CA GLU A 18 14.65 13.98 -5.35
C GLU A 18 13.42 13.20 -5.83
N PRO A 19 13.61 12.19 -6.71
CA PRO A 19 12.53 11.31 -7.10
C PRO A 19 12.02 10.53 -5.87
N PRO A 20 10.73 10.16 -5.85
CA PRO A 20 10.19 9.38 -4.77
C PRO A 20 10.84 7.99 -4.73
N TYR A 21 11.07 7.46 -3.53
CA TYR A 21 11.53 6.09 -3.31
C TYR A 21 10.91 5.50 -2.04
N PHE A 22 10.70 4.18 -2.03
CA PHE A 22 10.13 3.50 -0.87
C PHE A 22 11.22 3.22 0.15
N ILE A 23 11.09 3.81 1.35
CA ILE A 23 11.89 3.44 2.52
C ILE A 23 11.42 2.07 3.02
N THR A 24 10.10 1.94 3.15
CA THR A 24 9.44 0.70 3.54
C THR A 24 8.46 0.34 2.43
N PRO A 25 8.74 -0.69 1.63
CA PRO A 25 7.83 -1.13 0.58
C PRO A 25 6.56 -1.73 1.20
N LEU A 26 5.56 -2.00 0.36
CA LEU A 26 4.40 -2.74 0.79
C LEU A 26 4.78 -4.17 1.18
N GLU A 27 4.19 -4.64 2.27
CA GLU A 27 4.33 -6.03 2.73
C GLU A 27 3.05 -6.83 2.42
N PRO A 28 3.18 -8.15 2.21
CA PRO A 28 2.02 -9.01 2.04
C PRO A 28 1.24 -9.13 3.35
N VAL A 29 -0.09 -9.08 3.26
CA VAL A 29 -0.99 -9.13 4.42
C VAL A 29 -1.97 -10.28 4.26
N GLN A 30 -2.15 -11.05 5.33
CA GLN A 30 -3.18 -12.07 5.43
C GLN A 30 -4.24 -11.61 6.42
N VAL A 31 -5.50 -11.64 5.99
CA VAL A 31 -6.63 -11.18 6.80
C VAL A 31 -7.81 -12.13 6.60
N THR A 32 -8.68 -12.24 7.60
CA THR A 32 -9.86 -13.09 7.50
C THR A 32 -11.06 -12.29 6.96
N VAL A 33 -11.90 -12.92 6.14
CA VAL A 33 -13.14 -12.31 5.62
C VAL A 33 -13.95 -11.71 6.78
N GLY A 34 -14.40 -10.46 6.59
CA GLY A 34 -15.18 -9.72 7.56
C GLY A 34 -14.37 -8.90 8.57
N ASP A 35 -13.04 -9.01 8.57
CA ASP A 35 -12.18 -8.22 9.43
C ASP A 35 -11.66 -6.97 8.71
N SER A 36 -11.07 -6.03 9.45
CA SER A 36 -10.42 -4.85 8.88
C SER A 36 -8.98 -5.16 8.46
N ALA A 37 -8.52 -4.58 7.35
CA ALA A 37 -7.14 -4.71 6.88
C ALA A 37 -6.52 -3.33 6.60
N SER A 38 -5.20 -3.24 6.71
CA SER A 38 -4.45 -2.04 6.34
C SER A 38 -3.17 -2.38 5.60
N LEU A 39 -2.98 -1.77 4.44
CA LEU A 39 -1.72 -1.79 3.69
C LEU A 39 -1.00 -0.46 3.91
N GLN A 40 0.28 -0.51 4.24
CA GLN A 40 1.06 0.67 4.55
C GLN A 40 2.43 0.58 3.90
N CYS A 41 2.90 1.71 3.39
CA CYS A 41 4.26 1.87 2.89
C CYS A 41 4.78 3.27 3.23
N GLN A 42 6.09 3.37 3.43
CA GLN A 42 6.78 4.61 3.73
C GLN A 42 7.59 5.05 2.53
N VAL A 43 7.43 6.30 2.15
CA VAL A 43 8.09 6.90 0.99
C VAL A 43 8.96 8.06 1.46
N ALA A 44 10.05 8.32 0.76
CA ALA A 44 10.82 9.54 0.89
C ALA A 44 11.02 10.17 -0.49
N GLY A 45 11.26 11.46 -0.49
CA GLY A 45 11.46 12.26 -1.69
C GLY A 45 11.06 13.71 -1.44
N THR A 46 11.11 14.53 -2.48
CA THR A 46 10.67 15.92 -2.37
C THR A 46 9.16 15.98 -2.06
N PRO A 47 8.68 16.91 -1.20
CA PRO A 47 7.26 17.10 -0.91
C PRO A 47 6.41 17.44 -2.16
N GLU A 48 5.09 17.46 -1.99
CA GLU A 48 4.09 17.51 -3.10
C GLU A 48 3.93 16.19 -3.87
N MET A 49 4.24 15.07 -3.21
CA MET A 49 3.98 13.73 -3.74
C MET A 49 2.50 13.40 -3.83
N ILE A 50 2.10 12.81 -4.96
CA ILE A 50 0.75 12.29 -5.20
C ILE A 50 0.80 10.78 -5.07
N VAL A 51 -0.09 10.22 -4.24
CA VAL A 51 -0.20 8.77 -4.03
C VAL A 51 -1.44 8.24 -4.73
N SER A 52 -1.26 7.20 -5.55
CA SER A 52 -2.33 6.47 -6.23
C SER A 52 -2.24 4.99 -5.89
N TRP A 53 -3.37 4.39 -5.53
CA TRP A 53 -3.48 2.97 -5.25
C TRP A 53 -4.13 2.23 -6.41
N TYR A 54 -3.67 1.02 -6.67
CA TYR A 54 -4.19 0.13 -7.70
C TYR A 54 -4.41 -1.27 -7.14
N LYS A 55 -5.37 -2.00 -7.70
CA LYS A 55 -5.55 -3.43 -7.52
C LYS A 55 -5.36 -4.11 -8.87
N GLY A 56 -4.27 -4.84 -9.04
CA GLY A 56 -3.73 -5.20 -10.36
C GLY A 56 -3.60 -3.95 -11.23
N ASP A 57 -4.28 -3.93 -12.37
CA ASP A 57 -4.26 -2.80 -13.31
C ASP A 57 -5.35 -1.74 -13.05
N THR A 58 -6.21 -1.92 -12.04
CA THR A 58 -7.35 -1.03 -11.79
C THR A 58 -7.03 0.00 -10.73
N LYS A 59 -7.11 1.30 -11.07
CA LYS A 59 -6.94 2.40 -10.11
C LYS A 59 -8.07 2.40 -9.08
N LEU A 60 -7.71 2.33 -7.80
CA LEU A 60 -8.65 2.42 -6.69
C LEU A 60 -9.06 3.86 -6.44
N ARG A 61 -10.31 4.02 -5.99
CA ARG A 61 -10.87 5.29 -5.52
C ARG A 61 -11.37 5.11 -4.10
N GLY A 62 -11.31 6.16 -3.29
CA GLY A 62 -11.88 6.14 -1.94
C GLY A 62 -13.37 5.82 -2.00
N THR A 63 -13.81 4.84 -1.23
CA THR A 63 -15.21 4.44 -1.07
C THR A 63 -15.59 4.48 0.41
N ALA A 64 -16.85 4.15 0.73
CA ALA A 64 -17.28 4.05 2.13
C ALA A 64 -16.50 2.96 2.90
N THR A 65 -16.11 1.88 2.21
CA THR A 65 -15.41 0.73 2.79
C THR A 65 -13.90 0.86 2.72
N VAL A 66 -13.36 1.55 1.71
CA VAL A 66 -11.92 1.71 1.47
C VAL A 66 -11.49 3.16 1.62
N LYS A 67 -10.62 3.42 2.59
CA LYS A 67 -10.08 4.76 2.89
C LYS A 67 -8.60 4.83 2.57
N MET A 68 -8.18 5.97 2.04
CA MET A 68 -6.79 6.23 1.66
C MET A 68 -6.28 7.43 2.44
N HIS A 69 -5.12 7.29 3.04
CA HIS A 69 -4.45 8.32 3.81
C HIS A 69 -3.01 8.46 3.35
N PHE A 70 -2.54 9.69 3.26
CA PHE A 70 -1.13 9.99 3.06
C PHE A 70 -0.73 11.12 4.01
N ARG A 71 0.05 10.78 5.03
CA ARG A 71 0.52 11.74 6.06
C ARG A 71 1.92 11.36 6.50
N ASN A 72 2.77 12.35 6.77
CA ASN A 72 4.14 12.13 7.22
C ASN A 72 4.94 11.19 6.31
N GLN A 73 4.68 11.26 4.99
CA GLN A 73 5.26 10.37 3.97
C GLN A 73 4.93 8.88 4.13
N ILE A 74 3.88 8.59 4.89
CA ILE A 74 3.34 7.25 5.07
C ILE A 74 2.02 7.18 4.30
N ALA A 75 1.98 6.32 3.29
CA ALA A 75 0.76 6.00 2.55
C ALA A 75 0.08 4.81 3.22
N THR A 76 -1.22 4.92 3.45
CA THR A 76 -2.01 3.89 4.11
C THR A 76 -3.34 3.70 3.40
N LEU A 77 -3.63 2.45 3.04
CA LEU A 77 -4.91 2.00 2.49
C LEU A 77 -5.62 1.14 3.54
N VAL A 78 -6.79 1.57 3.98
CA VAL A 78 -7.55 0.92 5.05
C VAL A 78 -8.85 0.35 4.49
N PHE A 79 -9.08 -0.92 4.75
CA PHE A 79 -10.32 -1.63 4.49
C PHE A 79 -11.09 -1.76 5.79
N SER A 80 -12.31 -1.22 5.84
CA SER A 80 -13.16 -1.31 7.03
C SER A 80 -13.65 -2.74 7.26
N GLN A 81 -13.90 -3.46 6.17
CA GLN A 81 -14.29 -4.86 6.15
C GLN A 81 -13.79 -5.45 4.83
N VAL A 82 -13.00 -6.52 4.89
CA VAL A 82 -12.52 -7.23 3.71
C VAL A 82 -13.47 -8.35 3.30
N ASP A 83 -13.68 -8.48 1.99
CA ASP A 83 -14.41 -9.57 1.37
C ASP A 83 -13.45 -10.53 0.64
N SER A 84 -13.90 -11.74 0.31
CA SER A 84 -13.07 -12.69 -0.47
C SER A 84 -12.70 -12.12 -1.83
N SER A 85 -13.56 -11.27 -2.41
CA SER A 85 -13.30 -10.56 -3.65
C SER A 85 -12.20 -9.50 -3.53
N ASP A 86 -11.85 -9.04 -2.31
CA ASP A 86 -10.78 -8.07 -2.09
C ASP A 86 -9.38 -8.68 -2.23
N SER A 87 -9.24 -10.00 -2.17
CA SER A 87 -7.95 -10.64 -2.35
C SER A 87 -7.34 -10.31 -3.72
N GLY A 88 -6.03 -10.05 -3.74
CA GLY A 88 -5.31 -9.74 -4.97
C GLY A 88 -4.04 -8.94 -4.74
N GLU A 89 -3.38 -8.59 -5.83
CA GLU A 89 -2.19 -7.74 -5.81
C GLU A 89 -2.60 -6.26 -5.73
N TYR A 90 -1.99 -5.54 -4.80
CA TYR A 90 -2.17 -4.10 -4.61
C TYR A 90 -0.87 -3.38 -4.92
N ILE A 91 -0.98 -2.27 -5.64
CA ILE A 91 0.16 -1.46 -6.05
C ILE A 91 -0.03 -0.05 -5.51
N CYS A 92 0.94 0.42 -4.73
CA CYS A 92 1.06 1.82 -4.35
C CYS A 92 2.01 2.51 -5.33
N LYS A 93 1.50 3.50 -6.07
CA LYS A 93 2.27 4.35 -6.96
C LYS A 93 2.38 5.75 -6.36
N VAL A 94 3.59 6.27 -6.29
CA VAL A 94 3.86 7.63 -5.82
C VAL A 94 4.60 8.40 -6.90
N GLU A 95 4.11 9.60 -7.19
CA GLU A 95 4.65 10.47 -8.23
C GLU A 95 4.95 11.86 -7.65
N ASN A 96 6.00 12.49 -8.18
CA ASN A 96 6.37 13.88 -7.94
C ASN A 96 6.84 14.50 -9.26
N SER A 97 7.03 15.83 -9.28
CA SER A 97 7.61 16.62 -10.37
C SER A 97 8.91 16.06 -10.97
N VAL A 98 9.67 15.27 -10.22
CA VAL A 98 10.96 14.69 -10.61
C VAL A 98 10.83 13.30 -11.23
N GLY A 99 9.86 12.51 -10.77
CA GLY A 99 9.77 11.10 -11.12
C GLY A 99 8.70 10.35 -10.35
N GLU A 100 8.72 9.03 -10.51
CA GLU A 100 7.74 8.12 -9.94
C GLU A 100 8.41 6.88 -9.34
N ALA A 101 7.74 6.29 -8.36
CA ALA A 101 8.08 4.98 -7.82
C ALA A 101 6.80 4.17 -7.58
N SER A 102 6.91 2.85 -7.69
CA SER A 102 5.85 1.92 -7.35
C SER A 102 6.34 0.81 -6.43
N SER A 103 5.42 0.30 -5.60
CA SER A 103 5.62 -0.88 -4.75
C SER A 103 4.36 -1.72 -4.82
N SER A 104 4.49 -3.05 -4.90
CA SER A 104 3.36 -3.97 -4.92
C SER A 104 3.42 -4.98 -3.77
N SER A 105 2.25 -5.42 -3.31
CA SER A 105 2.13 -6.53 -2.35
C SER A 105 0.83 -7.30 -2.54
N LEU A 106 0.79 -8.51 -1.96
CA LEU A 106 -0.37 -9.39 -2.03
C LEU A 106 -1.24 -9.27 -0.76
N LEU A 107 -2.53 -9.04 -0.96
CA LEU A 107 -3.55 -9.16 0.09
C LEU A 107 -4.24 -10.52 -0.05
N THR A 108 -4.06 -11.39 0.93
CA THR A 108 -4.69 -12.72 0.98
C THR A 108 -5.84 -12.69 1.97
N VAL A 109 -7.05 -12.95 1.47
CA VAL A 109 -8.25 -13.01 2.32
C VAL A 109 -8.62 -14.47 2.60
N GLN A 110 -8.57 -14.87 3.86
CA GLN A 110 -8.91 -16.22 4.31
C GLN A 110 -10.37 -16.32 4.76
N ALA A 111 -11.04 -17.43 4.41
CA ALA A 111 -12.38 -17.67 4.91
C ALA A 111 -12.37 -17.90 6.43
N ARG A 112 -13.39 -17.39 7.14
CA ARG A 112 -13.62 -17.71 8.55
C ARG A 112 -13.81 -19.23 8.69
N GLY A 113 -12.76 -19.90 9.17
CA GLY A 113 -12.76 -21.36 9.38
C GLY A 113 -11.73 -22.16 8.58
N ALA A 114 -10.92 -21.53 7.71
CA ALA A 114 -9.89 -22.25 6.97
C ALA A 114 -8.78 -22.85 7.87
N CYS A 115 -8.52 -22.27 9.05
CA CYS A 115 -7.59 -22.84 10.04
C CYS A 115 -8.15 -24.00 10.89
N LEU A 116 -9.42 -24.41 10.74
CA LEU A 116 -10.02 -25.45 11.60
C LEU A 116 -10.10 -26.85 10.95
N LEU A 117 -9.58 -27.05 9.74
CA LEU A 117 -9.70 -28.33 9.02
C LEU A 117 -8.39 -29.08 8.78
N GLU A 118 -7.25 -28.63 9.31
CA GLU A 118 -6.01 -29.42 9.24
C GLU A 118 -5.72 -30.26 10.50
N ASP A 119 -6.33 -29.96 11.65
CA ASP A 119 -6.09 -30.71 12.91
C ASP A 119 -7.04 -31.89 13.17
N PHE A 120 -8.22 -31.95 12.53
CA PHE A 120 -9.22 -32.99 12.86
C PHE A 120 -9.04 -34.33 12.15
N THR A 121 -8.28 -34.39 11.05
CA THR A 121 -8.18 -35.62 10.25
C THR A 121 -7.13 -36.61 10.79
N VAL A 122 -6.19 -36.16 11.63
CA VAL A 122 -5.09 -37.02 12.11
C VAL A 122 -5.42 -37.74 13.43
N GLN A 123 -6.34 -37.22 14.25
CA GLN A 123 -6.70 -37.85 15.54
C GLN A 123 -7.69 -39.03 15.41
N SER A 124 -8.40 -39.17 14.29
CA SER A 124 -9.39 -40.25 14.13
C SER A 124 -8.81 -41.59 13.65
N LEU A 125 -7.55 -41.63 13.21
CA LEU A 125 -6.91 -42.86 12.71
C LEU A 125 -6.13 -43.67 13.76
N PHE A 126 -6.00 -43.18 15.00
CA PHE A 126 -5.28 -43.89 16.07
C PHE A 126 -6.17 -44.66 17.06
N SER A 127 -7.50 -44.69 16.89
CA SER A 127 -8.42 -45.35 17.84
C SER A 127 -8.96 -46.72 17.39
N TYR A 128 -8.59 -47.25 16.21
CA TYR A 128 -9.19 -48.48 15.66
C TYR A 128 -8.24 -49.67 15.50
N ARG A 129 -7.12 -49.68 16.21
CA ARG A 129 -6.31 -50.90 16.39
C ARG A 129 -6.16 -51.22 17.87
N ALA A 130 -7.19 -51.88 18.40
CA ALA A 130 -7.09 -52.75 19.56
C ALA A 130 -8.00 -53.95 19.31
#